data_AF-A0A7J9VIY3-F1
#
_entry.id   AF-A0A7J9VIY3-F1
#
_cell.length_a   1.000
_cell.length_b   1.000
_cell.length_c   1.000
_cell.angle_alpha   90.00
_cell.angle_beta   90.00
_cell.angle_gamma   90.00
#
_symmetry.space_group_name_H-M   'P 1'
#
loop_
_entity.id
_entity.type
_entity.pdbx_description
1 polymer ?
#
loop_
_entity_poly.entity_id
_entity_poly.type
_entity_poly.pdbx_seq_one_letter_code
_entity_poly.pdbx_strand_id
1 'polypeptide(L)'
;MRITDIATSALLAASSTGHDGQISDKWITELTRTRAVIHQATGMVVAEFAIPAEQALARLRGYAFATGRLLDDVAADLVARRLHPGVVEA
;
A
#
# COMPACT_ATOMS: atom_id res chain seq x y z
N MET A 1 -11.85 -4.84 20.14
CA MET A 1 -12.26 -4.21 18.86
C MET A 1 -11.63 -5.03 17.73
N ARG A 2 -12.25 -6.17 17.34
CA ARG A 2 -13.04 -6.38 16.09
C ARG A 2 -12.33 -5.81 14.84
N ILE A 3 -11.68 -6.63 13.98
CA ILE A 3 -12.22 -7.57 12.95
C ILE A 3 -12.21 -6.92 11.55
N THR A 4 -11.08 -6.86 10.84
CA THR A 4 -11.18 -6.63 9.37
C THR A 4 -10.16 -7.34 8.45
N ASP A 5 -8.84 -7.41 8.71
CA ASP A 5 -7.91 -7.81 7.63
C ASP A 5 -7.37 -9.26 7.60
N ILE A 6 -7.71 -10.10 8.58
CA ILE A 6 -7.64 -11.57 8.36
C ILE A 6 -8.67 -11.98 7.29
N ALA A 7 -9.76 -11.22 7.16
CA ALA A 7 -10.94 -11.56 6.38
C ALA A 7 -10.74 -11.46 4.85
N THR A 8 -9.71 -10.76 4.36
CA THR A 8 -9.56 -10.51 2.92
C THR A 8 -8.63 -11.50 2.21
N SER A 9 -7.87 -12.37 2.91
CA SER A 9 -6.90 -13.23 2.19
C SER A 9 -6.83 -14.68 2.64
N ALA A 10 -7.46 -15.03 3.76
CA ALA A 10 -8.23 -16.28 3.80
C ALA A 10 -9.25 -16.35 2.65
N LEU A 11 -9.68 -15.21 2.11
CA LEU A 11 -10.56 -15.09 0.95
C LEU A 11 -9.85 -15.39 -0.40
N LEU A 12 -8.50 -15.34 -0.49
CA LEU A 12 -7.76 -15.64 -1.73
C LEU A 12 -7.17 -17.06 -1.77
N ALA A 13 -7.08 -17.76 -0.64
CA ALA A 13 -6.88 -19.21 -0.62
C ALA A 13 -7.91 -19.97 -1.49
N ALA A 14 -9.05 -19.33 -1.79
CA ALA A 14 -10.13 -19.81 -2.65
C ALA A 14 -9.95 -19.56 -4.18
N SER A 15 -8.86 -18.94 -4.65
CA SER A 15 -8.64 -18.73 -6.11
C SER A 15 -7.93 -19.87 -6.85
N SER A 16 -7.54 -20.94 -6.14
CA SER A 16 -7.33 -22.32 -6.65
C SER A 16 -6.52 -22.50 -7.95
N THR A 17 -5.27 -22.99 -7.84
CA THR A 17 -4.78 -24.23 -8.51
C THR A 17 -3.35 -24.57 -8.03
N GLY A 18 -3.17 -25.77 -7.44
CA GLY A 18 -1.96 -26.60 -7.60
C GLY A 18 -0.88 -26.56 -6.50
N HIS A 19 -0.81 -27.65 -5.73
CA HIS A 19 0.27 -28.10 -4.84
C HIS A 19 0.56 -27.29 -3.56
N ASP A 20 0.06 -27.88 -2.45
CA ASP A 20 0.58 -27.84 -1.09
C ASP A 20 0.37 -26.52 -0.31
N GLY A 21 -0.47 -26.58 0.73
CA GLY A 21 -1.00 -25.47 1.54
C GLY A 21 0.00 -24.71 2.41
N GLN A 22 1.19 -24.43 1.89
CA GLN A 22 2.11 -23.46 2.42
C GLN A 22 1.90 -22.18 1.63
N ILE A 23 1.13 -21.27 2.21
CA ILE A 23 1.35 -19.82 2.14
C ILE A 23 2.84 -19.58 1.81
N SER A 24 3.20 -19.44 0.52
CA SER A 24 4.61 -19.35 0.10
C SER A 24 5.29 -18.16 0.77
N ASP A 25 6.37 -18.37 1.51
CA ASP A 25 7.10 -17.30 2.21
C ASP A 25 7.41 -16.08 1.32
N LYS A 26 7.53 -16.29 0.01
CA LYS A 26 7.66 -15.25 -1.01
C LYS A 26 6.49 -14.26 -1.04
N TRP A 27 5.23 -14.72 -0.99
CA TRP A 27 4.08 -13.81 -1.04
C TRP A 27 3.90 -13.04 0.27
N ILE A 28 4.20 -13.66 1.42
CA ILE A 28 4.21 -12.96 2.73
C ILE A 28 5.27 -11.86 2.73
N THR A 29 6.47 -12.18 2.23
CA THR A 29 7.57 -11.22 2.13
C THR A 29 7.19 -10.06 1.22
N GLU A 30 6.57 -10.33 0.08
CA GLU A 30 6.13 -9.29 -0.84
C GLU A 30 5.06 -8.38 -0.21
N LEU A 31 4.03 -8.95 0.42
CA LEU A 31 2.98 -8.17 1.08
C LEU A 31 3.54 -7.30 2.21
N THR A 32 4.52 -7.82 2.95
CA THR A 32 5.23 -7.09 4.00
C THR A 32 6.05 -5.94 3.41
N ARG A 33 6.77 -6.17 2.32
CA ARG A 33 7.52 -5.13 1.59
C ARG A 33 6.58 -4.06 1.06
N THR A 34 5.46 -4.41 0.44
CA THR A 34 4.46 -3.46 -0.05
C THR A 34 3.91 -2.59 1.08
N ARG A 35 3.55 -3.19 2.21
CA ARG A 35 3.11 -2.43 3.41
C ARG A 35 4.19 -1.47 3.92
N ALA A 36 5.45 -1.90 3.94
CA ALA A 36 6.56 -1.06 4.36
C ALA A 36 6.75 0.14 3.41
N VAL A 37 6.69 -0.08 2.09
CA VAL A 37 6.81 0.98 1.09
C VAL A 37 5.67 2.00 1.19
N ILE A 38 4.42 1.55 1.35
CA ILE A 38 3.27 2.44 1.56
C ILE A 38 3.44 3.26 2.84
N HIS A 39 3.93 2.64 3.92
CA HIS A 39 4.17 3.35 5.18
C HIS A 39 5.28 4.40 5.05
N GLN A 40 6.36 4.09 4.33
CA GLN A 40 7.43 5.05 4.02
C GLN A 40 6.94 6.22 3.19
N ALA A 41 6.21 5.95 2.10
CA ALA A 41 5.62 6.99 1.27
C ALA A 41 4.68 7.89 2.09
N THR A 42 3.87 7.30 2.98
CA THR A 42 3.01 8.05 3.90
C THR A 42 3.85 8.96 4.80
N GLY A 43 4.96 8.47 5.36
CA GLY A 43 5.90 9.27 6.15
C GLY A 43 6.55 10.43 5.38
N MET A 44 6.88 10.23 4.10
CA MET A 44 7.40 11.30 3.24
C MET A 44 6.39 12.43 3.06
N VAL A 45 5.11 12.10 2.82
CA VAL A 45 4.03 13.09 2.69
C VAL A 45 3.77 13.81 4.02
N VAL A 46 3.80 13.09 5.14
CA VAL A 46 3.70 13.70 6.49
C VAL A 46 4.82 14.70 6.72
N ALA A 47 6.06 14.35 6.37
CA ALA A 47 7.22 15.21 6.56
C ALA A 47 7.18 16.47 5.70
N GLU A 48 6.63 16.40 4.48
CA GLU A 48 6.57 17.54 3.56
C GLU A 48 5.44 18.51 3.89
N PHE A 49 4.24 18.00 4.21
CA PHE A 49 3.06 18.83 4.42
C PHE A 49 2.68 19.06 5.89
N ALA A 50 3.38 18.43 6.83
CA ALA A 50 3.10 18.49 8.26
C ALA A 50 1.64 18.13 8.64
N ILE A 51 1.10 17.09 7.98
CA ILE A 51 -0.27 16.59 8.20
C ILE A 51 -0.30 15.25 8.95
N PRO A 52 -1.43 14.86 9.56
CA PRO A 52 -1.59 13.53 10.15
C PRO A 52 -1.41 12.38 9.14
N ALA A 53 -0.93 11.23 9.62
CA ALA A 53 -0.65 10.07 8.77
C ALA A 53 -1.89 9.52 8.06
N GLU A 54 -3.06 9.57 8.72
CA GLU A 54 -4.34 9.16 8.15
C GLU A 54 -4.72 10.03 6.95
N GLN A 55 -4.48 11.35 7.04
CA GLN A 55 -4.74 12.29 5.97
C GLN A 55 -3.74 12.10 4.81
N ALA A 56 -2.46 11.87 5.11
CA ALA A 56 -1.45 11.56 4.11
C ALA A 56 -1.79 10.27 3.34
N LEU A 57 -2.18 9.20 4.04
CA LEU A 57 -2.58 7.95 3.41
C LEU A 57 -3.87 8.10 2.58
N ALA A 58 -4.82 8.93 3.05
CA ALA A 58 -6.02 9.25 2.29
C ALA A 58 -5.68 10.00 0.98
N ARG A 59 -4.75 10.94 1.01
CA ARG A 59 -4.25 11.66 -0.18
C ARG A 59 -3.57 10.72 -1.18
N LEU A 60 -2.69 9.82 -0.71
CA LEU A 60 -2.07 8.80 -1.56
C LEU A 60 -3.13 7.91 -2.24
N ARG A 61 -4.15 7.45 -1.48
CA ARG A 61 -5.26 6.67 -2.03
C ARG A 61 -6.10 7.47 -3.03
N GLY A 62 -6.38 8.73 -2.74
CA GLY A 62 -7.12 9.63 -3.61
C GLY A 62 -6.40 9.85 -4.95
N TYR A 63 -5.09 10.13 -4.90
CA TYR A 63 -4.26 10.27 -6.10
C TYR A 63 -4.21 8.98 -6.92
N ALA A 64 -3.96 7.84 -6.28
CA ALA A 64 -3.93 6.53 -6.95
C ALA A 64 -5.27 6.24 -7.65
N PHE A 65 -6.39 6.48 -6.97
CA PHE A 65 -7.72 6.33 -7.53
C PHE A 65 -7.96 7.28 -8.71
N ALA A 66 -7.69 8.58 -8.55
CA ALA A 66 -7.90 9.59 -9.57
C ALA A 66 -7.05 9.36 -10.84
N THR A 67 -5.88 8.74 -10.68
CA THR A 67 -4.97 8.43 -11.80
C THR A 67 -5.10 7.01 -12.33
N GLY A 68 -6.01 6.20 -11.78
CA GLY A 68 -6.18 4.80 -12.17
C GLY A 68 -4.94 3.93 -11.90
N ARG A 69 -4.10 4.32 -10.93
CA ARG A 69 -2.86 3.64 -10.57
C ARG A 69 -3.05 2.80 -9.31
N LEU A 70 -2.25 1.74 -9.18
CA LEU A 70 -2.19 1.00 -7.92
C LEU A 70 -1.45 1.83 -6.85
N LEU A 71 -1.90 1.72 -5.60
CA LEU A 71 -1.34 2.48 -4.49
C LEU A 71 0.13 2.11 -4.20
N ASP A 72 0.48 0.84 -4.38
CA ASP A 72 1.85 0.34 -4.22
C ASP A 72 2.79 0.90 -5.29
N ASP A 73 2.35 1.01 -6.54
CA ASP A 73 3.11 1.67 -7.60
C ASP A 73 3.36 3.16 -7.32
N VAL A 74 2.31 3.87 -6.87
CA VAL A 74 2.43 5.29 -6.48
C VAL A 74 3.40 5.44 -5.31
N ALA A 75 3.28 4.60 -4.29
CA ALA A 75 4.17 4.63 -3.13
C ALA A 75 5.62 4.30 -3.52
N ALA A 76 5.83 3.32 -4.41
CA ALA A 76 7.15 2.94 -4.90
C ALA A 76 7.80 4.07 -5.71
N ASP A 77 7.05 4.77 -6.57
CA ASP A 77 7.55 5.93 -7.31
C ASP A 77 7.92 7.10 -6.39
N LEU A 78 7.13 7.33 -5.34
CA LEU A 78 7.38 8.39 -4.38
C LEU A 78 8.66 8.12 -3.57
N VAL A 79 8.81 6.90 -3.05
CA VAL A 79 10.03 6.44 -2.34
C VAL A 79 11.25 6.47 -3.26
N ALA A 80 11.08 6.07 -4.53
CA ALA A 80 12.14 6.14 -5.53
C ALA A 80 12.40 7.54 -6.09
N ARG A 81 11.68 8.57 -5.61
CA ARG A 81 11.76 9.97 -6.07
C ARG A 81 11.49 10.16 -7.57
N ARG A 82 10.75 9.23 -8.19
CA ARG A 82 10.19 9.40 -9.54
C ARG A 82 8.91 10.24 -9.53
N LEU A 83 8.28 10.32 -8.36
CA LEU A 83 7.09 11.12 -8.11
C LEU A 83 7.34 12.07 -6.94
N HIS A 84 7.05 13.35 -7.12
CA HIS A 84 7.20 14.36 -6.07
C HIS A 84 5.97 14.34 -5.13
N PRO A 85 6.12 14.48 -3.80
CA PRO A 85 4.98 14.45 -2.89
C PRO A 85 3.93 15.55 -3.16
N GLY A 86 4.34 16.70 -3.69
CA GLY A 86 3.47 17.74 -4.29
C GLY A 86 2.31 17.24 -5.18
N VAL A 87 2.44 16.11 -5.87
CA VAL A 87 1.39 15.63 -6.78
C VAL A 87 0.19 15.01 -6.07
N VAL A 88 0.33 14.65 -4.80
CA VAL A 88 -0.78 14.11 -3.98
C VAL A 88 -1.40 15.20 -3.11
N GLU A 89 -1.06 16.45 -3.38
CA GLU A 89 -1.73 17.62 -2.83
C GLU A 89 -3.12 17.71 -3.47
N ALA A 90 -4.14 17.80 -2.61
CA ALA A 90 -5.55 17.93 -2.97
C ALA A 90 -6.09 19.21 -2.35
#